data_AF-D9VS65-F1
#
_entry.id   AF-D9VS65-F1
#
_cell.length_a   1.000
_cell.length_b   1.000
_cell.length_c   1.000
_cell.angle_alpha   90.00
_cell.angle_beta   90.00
_cell.angle_gamma   90.00
#
_symmetry.space_group_name_H-M   'P 1'
#
loop_
_entity.id
_entity.type
_entity.pdbx_description
1 polymer ?
#
loop_
_entity_poly.entity_id
_entity_poly.type
_entity_poly.pdbx_seq_one_letter_code
_entity_poly.pdbx_strand_id
1 'polypeptide(L)'
;MEYHWTDAVTGNSARLRIHDIDGTAPAGSHAATGDSYRLSIGGKYQDEAGRLHHRNVHNERSPHYDPDAANATHIPWPSNHPLPY
;
A
#
# COMPACT_ATOMS: atom_id res chain seq x y z
N MET A 1 -5.99 -10.49 -1.61
CA MET A 1 -7.43 -10.23 -1.26
C MET A 1 -7.72 -8.74 -1.34
N GLU A 2 -8.96 -8.30 -1.58
CA GLU A 2 -9.31 -6.87 -1.73
C GLU A 2 -10.62 -6.51 -0.99
N TYR A 3 -10.61 -5.38 -0.29
CA TYR A 3 -11.77 -4.82 0.43
C TYR A 3 -12.04 -3.38 -0.03
N HIS A 4 -13.30 -2.98 -0.05
CA HIS A 4 -13.75 -1.63 -0.42
C HIS A 4 -14.76 -1.10 0.59
N TRP A 5 -14.64 0.17 0.95
CA TRP A 5 -15.62 0.87 1.79
C TRP A 5 -15.63 2.37 1.49
N THR A 6 -16.60 3.09 2.03
CA THR A 6 -16.55 4.55 2.13
C THR A 6 -15.88 4.92 3.43
N ASP A 7 -14.75 5.60 3.35
CA ASP A 7 -14.03 6.09 4.52
C ASP A 7 -14.89 7.08 5.31
N ALA A 8 -15.16 6.77 6.58
CA ALA A 8 -16.07 7.56 7.40
C ALA A 8 -15.50 8.94 7.79
N VAL A 9 -14.17 9.09 7.78
CA VAL A 9 -13.48 10.34 8.15
C VAL A 9 -13.50 11.34 7.00
N THR A 10 -13.22 10.88 5.78
CA THR A 10 -13.05 11.74 4.60
C THR A 10 -14.22 11.70 3.62
N GLY A 11 -15.13 10.73 3.75
CA GLY A 11 -16.22 10.49 2.80
C GLY A 11 -15.77 9.90 1.45
N ASN A 12 -14.47 9.63 1.28
CA ASN A 12 -13.92 9.10 0.03
C ASN A 12 -14.08 7.58 -0.07
N SER A 13 -14.04 7.05 -1.29
CA SER A 13 -13.86 5.62 -1.48
C SER A 13 -12.47 5.20 -0.99
N ALA A 14 -12.45 4.14 -0.18
CA ALA A 14 -11.26 3.48 0.32
C ALA A 14 -11.19 2.04 -0.21
N ARG A 15 -9.96 1.59 -0.50
CA ARG A 15 -9.67 0.24 -0.97
C ARG A 15 -8.41 -0.29 -0.32
N LEU A 16 -8.51 -1.45 0.32
CA LEU A 16 -7.38 -2.19 0.87
C LEU A 16 -7.08 -3.39 -0.02
N ARG A 17 -5.81 -3.55 -0.39
CA ARG A 17 -5.30 -4.72 -1.13
C ARG A 17 -4.26 -5.43 -0.28
N ILE A 18 -4.40 -6.73 -0.14
CA ILE A 18 -3.43 -7.59 0.54
C ILE A 18 -2.66 -8.35 -0.53
N HIS A 19 -1.35 -8.29 -0.39
CA HIS A 19 -0.34 -8.86 -1.24
C HIS A 19 0.43 -9.91 -0.43
N ASP A 20 0.55 -11.11 -0.98
CA ASP A 20 1.55 -12.09 -0.54
C ASP A 20 2.94 -11.61 -1.03
N ILE A 21 3.99 -12.33 -0.65
CA ILE A 21 5.37 -12.06 -1.05
C ILE A 21 5.50 -11.99 -2.58
N ASP A 22 6.13 -10.91 -3.05
CA ASP A 22 6.44 -10.70 -4.45
C ASP A 22 7.94 -10.91 -4.68
N GLY A 23 8.30 -12.07 -5.22
CA GLY A 23 9.69 -12.42 -5.56
C GLY A 23 10.29 -11.57 -6.68
N THR A 24 9.50 -10.72 -7.35
CA THR A 24 9.98 -9.75 -8.35
C THR A 24 10.17 -8.34 -7.78
N ALA A 25 9.76 -8.11 -6.53
CA ALA A 25 9.93 -6.82 -5.89
C ALA A 25 11.42 -6.52 -5.61
N PRO A 26 11.81 -5.23 -5.57
CA PRO A 26 13.19 -4.84 -5.26
C PRO A 26 13.68 -5.45 -3.94
N ALA A 27 14.94 -5.89 -3.91
CA ALA A 27 15.54 -6.46 -2.71
C ALA A 27 15.46 -5.48 -1.54
N GLY A 28 14.99 -5.96 -0.38
CA GLY A 28 14.80 -5.13 0.82
C GLY A 28 13.48 -4.37 0.89
N SER A 29 12.63 -4.43 -0.14
CA SER A 29 11.28 -3.87 -0.06
C SER A 29 10.37 -4.70 0.86
N HIS A 30 9.32 -4.07 1.38
CA HIS A 30 8.33 -4.78 2.21
C HIS A 30 7.65 -5.91 1.42
N ALA A 31 7.34 -5.67 0.14
CA ALA A 31 6.76 -6.67 -0.74
C ALA A 31 7.69 -7.89 -0.98
N ALA A 32 9.01 -7.71 -0.88
CA ALA A 32 9.98 -8.80 -1.04
C ALA A 32 10.19 -9.64 0.24
N THR A 33 9.69 -9.20 1.39
CA THR A 33 10.05 -9.76 2.70
C THR A 33 8.90 -10.37 3.48
N GLY A 34 7.66 -10.20 3.03
CA GLY A 34 6.49 -10.88 3.59
C GLY A 34 5.17 -10.35 3.05
N ASP A 35 4.08 -10.83 3.65
CA ASP A 35 2.75 -10.28 3.39
C ASP A 35 2.71 -8.79 3.68
N SER A 36 2.06 -8.05 2.79
CA SER A 36 1.88 -6.62 2.92
C SER A 36 0.49 -6.23 2.48
N TYR A 37 0.07 -5.03 2.88
CA TYR A 37 -1.14 -4.43 2.37
C TYR A 37 -0.89 -3.01 1.90
N ARG A 38 -1.76 -2.55 0.99
CA ARG A 38 -1.77 -1.17 0.53
C ARG A 38 -3.18 -0.62 0.59
N LEU A 39 -3.29 0.58 1.16
CA LEU A 39 -4.54 1.32 1.31
C LEU A 39 -4.59 2.47 0.30
N SER A 40 -5.68 2.55 -0.47
CA SER A 40 -5.99 3.66 -1.36
C SER A 40 -7.19 4.42 -0.83
N ILE A 41 -7.10 5.74 -0.65
CA ILE A 41 -8.19 6.61 -0.21
C ILE A 41 -8.30 7.77 -1.19
N GLY A 42 -9.48 7.96 -1.80
CA GLY A 42 -9.69 9.05 -2.78
C GLY A 42 -8.75 8.96 -3.99
N GLY A 43 -8.26 7.76 -4.30
CA GLY A 43 -7.28 7.54 -5.36
C GLY A 43 -5.88 8.08 -5.05
N LYS A 44 -5.48 8.08 -3.77
CA LYS A 44 -4.11 8.28 -3.26
C LYS A 44 -3.73 7.09 -2.39
N TYR A 45 -2.43 6.79 -2.26
CA TYR A 45 -1.97 5.67 -1.43
C TYR A 45 -1.53 6.15 -0.06
N GLN A 46 -1.95 5.46 0.99
CA GLN A 46 -1.56 5.79 2.36
C GLN A 46 -0.34 4.98 2.79
N ASP A 47 0.60 5.60 3.51
CA ASP A 47 1.66 4.91 4.24
C ASP A 47 1.25 4.60 5.69
N GLU A 48 2.12 3.91 6.44
CA GLU A 48 1.86 3.52 7.84
C GLU A 48 1.65 4.74 8.76
N ALA A 49 2.29 5.88 8.48
CA ALA A 49 2.13 7.12 9.24
C ALA A 49 0.82 7.86 8.90
N GLY A 50 0.04 7.34 7.94
CA GLY A 50 -1.22 7.90 7.52
C GLY A 50 -1.12 8.97 6.43
N ARG A 51 0.07 9.22 5.88
CA ARG A 51 0.30 10.23 4.85
C ARG A 51 -0.15 9.71 3.48
N LEU A 52 -0.80 10.58 2.71
CA LEU A 52 -1.32 10.26 1.38
C LEU A 52 -0.35 10.67 0.27
N HIS A 53 0.04 9.68 -0.53
CA HIS A 53 0.93 9.78 -1.67
C HIS A 53 0.17 9.75 -3.00
N HIS A 54 0.77 10.34 -4.03
CA HIS A 54 0.16 10.41 -5.35
C HIS A 54 -0.07 9.01 -5.95
N ARG A 55 -1.13 8.83 -6.76
CA ARG A 55 -1.46 7.51 -7.35
C ARG A 55 -0.38 6.92 -8.25
N ASN A 56 0.51 7.75 -8.76
CA ASN A 56 1.61 7.33 -9.63
C ASN A 56 2.96 7.29 -8.90
N VAL A 57 2.97 7.24 -7.56
CA VAL A 57 4.20 7.22 -6.74
C VAL A 57 5.14 6.06 -7.07
N HIS A 58 4.58 4.95 -7.57
CA HIS A 58 5.30 3.74 -7.96
C HIS A 58 5.70 3.69 -9.44
N ASN A 59 5.33 4.68 -10.26
CA ASN A 59 5.61 4.67 -11.68
C ASN A 59 6.85 5.52 -11.98
N GLU A 60 7.98 4.88 -12.31
CA GLU A 60 9.27 5.51 -12.63
C GLU A 60 9.21 6.62 -13.67
N ARG A 61 8.21 6.59 -14.56
CA ARG A 61 8.02 7.60 -15.61
C ARG A 61 7.18 8.81 -15.16
N SER A 62 6.66 8.79 -13.94
CA SER A 62 5.82 9.86 -13.40
C SER A 62 6.69 10.97 -12.79
N PRO A 63 6.30 12.26 -12.91
CA PRO A 63 6.93 13.33 -12.13
C PRO A 63 6.69 13.20 -10.62
N HIS A 64 5.83 12.27 -10.20
CA HIS A 64 5.55 11.95 -8.81
C HIS A 64 6.22 10.65 -8.36
N TYR A 65 7.10 10.06 -9.18
CA TYR A 65 7.82 8.86 -8.79
C TYR A 65 8.66 9.13 -7.54
N ASP A 66 8.48 8.28 -6.55
CA ASP A 66 9.25 8.32 -5.31
C ASP A 66 9.38 6.85 -4.82
N PRO A 67 10.56 6.23 -4.98
CA PRO A 67 10.73 4.82 -4.61
C PRO A 67 10.57 4.57 -3.11
N ASP A 68 10.93 5.54 -2.27
CA ASP A 68 10.81 5.43 -0.82
C ASP A 68 9.33 5.44 -0.42
N ALA A 69 8.56 6.37 -0.98
CA ALA A 69 7.11 6.42 -0.77
C ALA A 69 6.40 5.22 -1.42
N ALA A 70 6.87 4.74 -2.58
CA ALA A 70 6.35 3.52 -3.19
C ALA A 70 6.51 2.32 -2.26
N ASN A 71 7.69 2.14 -1.64
CA ASN A 71 7.90 1.09 -0.63
C ASN A 71 7.07 1.33 0.64
N ALA A 72 7.03 2.56 1.16
CA ALA A 72 6.28 2.91 2.37
C ALA A 72 4.76 2.65 2.26
N THR A 73 4.20 2.72 1.05
CA THR A 73 2.78 2.38 0.81
C THR A 73 2.51 0.87 0.73
N HIS A 74 3.54 0.02 0.67
CA HIS A 74 3.41 -1.41 0.89
C HIS A 74 3.67 -1.67 2.38
N ILE A 75 2.63 -1.60 3.20
CA ILE A 75 2.75 -1.67 4.65
C ILE A 75 2.87 -3.15 5.04
N PRO A 76 3.88 -3.56 5.81
CA PRO A 76 4.00 -4.94 6.27
C PRO A 76 2.74 -5.39 7.02
N TRP A 77 2.31 -6.63 6.79
CA TRP A 77 1.20 -7.20 7.54
C TRP A 77 1.61 -7.37 9.02
N PRO A 78 0.77 -6.97 9.99
CA PRO A 78 1.11 -7.12 11.39
C PRO A 78 1.25 -8.60 11.79
N SER A 79 2.39 -8.97 12.36
CA SER A 79 2.69 -10.37 12.72
C SER A 79 1.76 -10.94 13.80
N ASN A 80 1.10 -10.08 14.57
CA ASN A 80 0.14 -10.45 15.61
C ASN A 80 -1.31 -10.56 15.10
N HIS A 81 -1.55 -10.37 13.81
CA HIS A 81 -2.86 -10.54 13.20
C HIS A 81 -2.85 -11.72 12.21
N PRO A 82 -3.81 -12.65 12.30
CA PRO A 82 -3.91 -13.71 11.31
C PRO A 82 -4.14 -13.11 9.93
N LEU A 83 -3.53 -13.72 8.91
CA LEU A 83 -3.85 -13.40 7.53
C LEU A 83 -5.33 -13.70 7.29
N PRO A 84 -6.02 -12.91 6.45
CA PRO A 84 -7.45 -13.09 6.21
C PRO A 84 -7.77 -14.20 5.21
N TYR A 85 -6.83 -15.10 4.95
CA TYR A 85 -6.95 -16.21 4.01
C TYR A 85 -6.26 -17.47 4.53
#